data_AF-A0A5C8KBA5-F1
#
_entry.id   AF-A0A5C8KBA5-F1
#
_cell.length_a   1.000
_cell.length_b   1.000
_cell.length_c   1.000
_cell.angle_alpha   90.00
_cell.angle_beta   90.00
_cell.angle_gamma   90.00
#
_symmetry.space_group_name_H-M   'P 1'
#
loop_
_entity.id
_entity.type
_entity.pdbx_description
1 polymer ?
#
loop_
_entity_poly.entity_id
_entity_poly.type
_entity_poly.pdbx_seq_one_letter_code
_entity_poly.pdbx_strand_id
1 'polypeptide(L)' 'MIEKIIDIAFSGFWNFIGMTVLLNGFAYFVVNALLRMWTRLMRCIMVLRKGWPPAHLDADGDWKNS' A
#
# COMPACT_ATOMS: atom_id res chain seq x y z
N MET A 1 -37.09 10.86 -19.76
CA MET A 1 -36.28 9.63 -19.63
C MET A 1 -34.85 9.95 -19.23
N ILE A 2 -34.18 10.87 -19.93
CA ILE A 2 -32.83 11.38 -19.59
C ILE A 2 -32.78 12.00 -18.18
N GLU A 3 -33.75 12.85 -17.81
CA GLU A 3 -33.80 13.47 -16.48
C GLU A 3 -33.87 12.46 -15.33
N LYS A 4 -34.67 11.39 -15.48
CA LYS A 4 -34.74 10.30 -14.48
C LYS A 4 -33.43 9.54 -14.32
N ILE A 5 -32.67 9.39 -15.41
CA ILE A 5 -31.35 8.74 -15.38
C ILE A 5 -30.36 9.61 -14.60
N ILE A 6 -30.41 10.93 -14.80
CA ILE A 6 -29.55 11.89 -14.11
C ILE A 6 -29.86 11.93 -12.60
N ASP A 7 -31.13 11.97 -12.20
CA ASP A 7 -31.53 11.93 -10.78
C ASP A 7 -31.08 10.65 -10.08
N ILE A 8 -31.15 9.51 -10.79
CA ILE A 8 -30.66 8.24 -10.25
C ILE A 8 -29.13 8.25 -10.16
N ALA A 9 -28.43 8.77 -11.17
CA ALA A 9 -26.97 8.84 -11.20
C ALA A 9 -26.39 9.77 -10.13
N PHE A 10 -27.06 10.89 -9.83
CA PHE A 10 -26.68 11.82 -8.77
C PHE A 10 -27.41 11.56 -7.44
N SER A 11 -28.13 10.45 -7.32
CA SER A 11 -28.74 10.05 -6.06
C SER A 11 -27.67 9.88 -4.97
N GLY A 12 -28.01 10.21 -3.73
CA GLY A 12 -27.07 10.18 -2.60
C GLY A 12 -26.38 8.83 -2.38
N PHE A 13 -26.94 7.75 -2.92
CA PHE A 13 -26.36 6.42 -2.91
C PHE A 13 -25.02 6.33 -3.67
N TRP A 14 -24.91 6.95 -4.86
CA TRP A 14 -23.65 6.92 -5.63
C TRP A 14 -22.56 7.79 -5.03
N ASN A 15 -22.94 8.91 -4.42
CA ASN A 15 -22.00 9.73 -3.64
C ASN A 15 -21.46 8.95 -2.45
N PHE A 16 -22.30 8.17 -1.76
CA PHE A 16 -21.87 7.27 -0.69
C PHE A 16 -20.91 6.19 -1.20
N ILE A 17 -21.25 5.49 -2.29
CA ILE A 17 -20.36 4.48 -2.89
C ILE A 17 -19.03 5.10 -3.30
N GLY A 18 -19.06 6.23 -4.01
CA GLY A 18 -17.86 6.94 -4.47
C GLY A 18 -16.94 7.31 -3.31
N MET A 19 -17.49 7.87 -2.23
CA MET A 19 -16.71 8.22 -1.04
C MET A 19 -16.12 6.98 -0.36
N THR A 20 -16.88 5.88 -0.29
CA THR A 20 -16.42 4.63 0.32
C THR A 20 -15.26 4.00 -0.47
N VAL A 21 -15.29 4.08 -1.81
CA VAL A 21 -14.20 3.62 -2.67
C VAL A 21 -12.95 4.49 -2.48
N LEU A 22 -13.11 5.81 -2.44
CA LEU A 22 -12.00 6.74 -2.24
C LEU A 22 -11.32 6.53 -0.87
N LEU A 23 -12.10 6.38 0.20
CA LEU A 23 -11.59 6.12 1.54
C LEU A 23 -10.84 4.78 1.62
N ASN A 24 -11.36 3.72 0.99
CA ASN A 24 -10.68 2.44 0.93
C ASN A 24 -9.37 2.52 0.14
N GLY A 25 -9.37 3.20 -1.01
CA GLY A 25 -8.15 3.41 -1.80
C GLY A 25 -7.09 4.19 -1.02
N PHE A 26 -7.51 5.24 -0.31
CA PHE A 26 -6.62 6.02 0.56
C PHE A 26 -6.06 5.18 1.71
N ALA A 27 -6.92 4.43 2.42
CA ALA A 27 -6.50 3.54 3.50
C ALA A 27 -5.50 2.48 3.00
N TYR A 28 -5.77 1.86 1.84
CA TYR A 28 -4.86 0.92 1.20
C TYR A 28 -3.50 1.55 0.91
N PHE A 29 -3.47 2.76 0.34
CA PHE A 29 -2.22 3.46 0.06
C PHE A 29 -1.42 3.75 1.33
N VAL A 30 -2.08 4.28 2.36
CA VAL A 30 -1.45 4.61 3.65
C VAL A 30 -0.88 3.36 4.32
N VAL A 31 -1.66 2.28 4.42
CA VAL A 31 -1.20 1.03 5.05
C VAL A 31 -0.01 0.43 4.30
N ASN A 32 -0.05 0.40 2.96
CA ASN A 32 1.08 -0.10 2.18
C ASN A 32 2.34 0.77 2.33
N ALA A 33 2.18 2.10 2.38
CA ALA A 33 3.30 3.00 2.64
C ALA A 33 3.92 2.74 4.01
N LEU A 34 3.11 2.61 5.06
CA LEU A 34 3.57 2.30 6.41
C LEU A 34 4.29 0.95 6.48
N LEU A 35 3.75 -0.10 5.85
CA LEU A 35 4.40 -1.41 5.80
C LEU A 35 5.75 -1.37 5.06
N ARG A 36 5.84 -0.62 3.96
CA ARG A 36 7.10 -0.43 3.22
C ARG A 36 8.13 0.36 4.04
N MET A 37 7.71 1.38 4.78
CA MET A 37 8.59 2.11 5.70
C MET A 37 9.06 1.21 6.84
N TRP A 38 8.16 0.43 7.43
CA TRP A 38 8.46 -0.48 8.52
C TRP A 38 9.46 -1.57 8.12
N THR A 39 9.27 -2.20 6.97
CA THR A 39 10.21 -3.22 6.45
C THR A 39 11.60 -2.64 6.21
N ARG A 40 11.69 -1.42 5.66
CA ARG A 40 12.98 -0.71 5.52
C ARG A 40 13.63 -0.39 6.87
N LEU A 41 12.84 0.10 7.83
CA LEU A 41 13.34 0.38 9.19
C LEU A 41 13.90 -0.89 9.85
N MET A 42 13.15 -1.99 9.79
CA MET A 42 13.59 -3.27 10.35
C MET A 42 14.86 -3.79 9.65
N ARG A 43 14.99 -3.59 8.33
CA ARG A 43 16.22 -3.89 7.60
C ARG A 43 17.39 -3.07 8.16
N CYS A 44 17.24 -1.75 8.33
CA CYS A 44 18.27 -0.89 8.93
C CYS A 44 18.67 -1.35 10.34
N ILE A 45 17.69 -1.69 11.18
CA ILE A 45 17.95 -2.20 12.54
C ILE A 45 18.71 -3.54 12.49
N MET A 46 18.36 -4.45 11.59
CA MET A 46 19.07 -5.72 11.42
C MET A 46 20.51 -5.50 10.96
N VAL A 47 20.75 -4.58 10.02
CA VAL A 47 22.11 -4.18 9.57
C VAL A 47 22.94 -3.69 10.75
N LEU A 48 22.40 -2.78 11.56
CA LEU A 48 23.10 -2.23 12.74
C LEU A 48 23.44 -3.30 13.78
N ARG A 49 22.55 -4.28 14.00
CA ARG A 49 22.72 -5.28 15.06
C ARG A 49 23.54 -6.49 14.67
N LYS A 50 23.44 -6.94 13.41
CA LYS A 50 24.00 -8.23 12.95
C LYS A 50 24.94 -8.09 11.75
N GLY A 51 25.08 -6.89 11.19
CA GLY A 51 25.70 -6.70 9.88
C GLY A 51 24.76 -7.14 8.75
N TRP A 52 24.87 -6.48 7.60
CA TRP A 52 24.14 -6.83 6.38
C TRP A 52 25.08 -6.67 5.19
N PRO A 53 24.95 -7.51 4.14
CA PRO A 53 24.05 -8.66 4.04
C PRO A 53 24.64 -9.94 4.67
N PRO A 54 23.79 -10.88 5.12
CA PRO A 54 24.21 -12.25 5.43
C PRO A 54 25.02 -12.85 4.28
N ALA A 55 25.99 -13.72 4.58
CA ALA A 55 26.93 -14.22 3.56
C ALA A 55 26.24 -14.82 2.31
N HIS A 56 25.06 -15.45 2.49
CA HIS A 56 24.28 -16.09 1.44
C HIS A 56 23.29 -15.17 0.69
N LEU A 57 23.12 -13.91 1.15
CA LEU A 57 22.25 -12.92 0.53
C LEU A 57 23.06 -11.77 -0.07
N ASP A 58 22.54 -11.15 -1.11
CA ASP A 58 23.07 -9.91 -1.69
C ASP A 58 22.56 -8.67 -0.94
N ALA A 59 22.98 -7.49 -1.38
CA ALA A 59 22.62 -6.23 -0.72
C ALA A 59 21.09 -5.96 -0.75
N ASP A 60 20.39 -6.50 -1.75
CA ASP A 60 18.95 -6.33 -1.94
C ASP A 60 18.13 -7.33 -1.09
N GLY A 61 18.77 -8.41 -0.65
CA GLY A 61 18.21 -9.48 0.16
C GLY A 61 17.83 -10.71 -0.66
N ASP A 62 18.24 -10.78 -1.91
CA ASP A 62 18.09 -11.94 -2.78
C ASP A 62 19.22 -12.93 -2.50
N TRP A 63 18.98 -14.21 -2.80
CA TRP A 63 20.05 -15.21 -2.70
C TRP A 63 21.16 -14.85 -3.67
N LYS A 64 22.40 -14.83 -3.18
CA LYS A 64 23.56 -14.77 -4.08
C LYS A 64 23.52 -16.05 -4.91
N ASN A 65 23.12 -15.91 -6.18
CA ASN A 65 23.15 -17.02 -7.12
C ASN A 65 24.52 -17.71 -7.03
N SER A 66 24.48 -19.04 -6.86
CA SER A 66 25.62 -19.93 -6.67
C SER A 66 26.65 -19.79 -7.77
#